data_AF-A0A243QED5-F1
#
_entry.id   AF-A0A243QED5-F1
#
_cell.length_a   1.000
_cell.length_b   1.000
_cell.length_c   1.000
_cell.angle_alpha   90.00
_cell.angle_beta   90.00
_cell.angle_gamma   90.00
#
_symmetry.space_group_name_H-M   'P 1'
#
loop_
_entity.id
_entity.type
_entity.pdbx_description
1 polymer ?
#
loop_
_entity_poly.entity_id
_entity_poly.type
_entity_poly.pdbx_seq_one_letter_code
_entity_poly.pdbx_strand_id
1 'polypeptide(L)'
;APTPADRPADDEIWPTETAQAALFAHQAALADAWRAAGIRPALLLGHSVGEYAALYAAGALTLEGGLRLTAWRGRLMQTRCQAGGMLAVRADQTTARRIARAAGAELAAVNGPHAQVLSGPPQALKEAAALLDQEGLRWRALPVDRAFHSAGIDSALDEFRTRARGVTYRPLRTPLVTTADGELRRAGWTVDVEYLCRQARQPVRFGLAMDTAVEQGCRDFVEIGAGRTLTGLGRHCVPDSRWLSGQGEGGGAAEQAHGFLTALGSLYGRGADLDWHALTGDGGRVPLPGHPLRRRAVPFRAEASVPAPEKPGPDDEVLLVIRELAADKLGRPTADVTPDSSFFELGADSLSLMSMTTELEQRYGVRVPVREVFDSADTPRRLAERVARLRGDVPVVREPVNQEPVIREPVVQEPVVQEPVVQEPVVQEPVVQEPVVEQPAAPAAPSESPEGLHALFGQQLRLAEQLVEQVGEMISRQLDVLAASGTTTASPAPARTQARSQAPLVPRPAPTPTPSTPSPA
;
A
#
# COMPACT_ATOMS: atom_id res chain seq x y z
N ALA A 1 43.43 8.29 12.74
CA ALA A 1 42.51 8.80 11.70
C ALA A 1 42.87 8.12 10.39
N PRO A 2 41.94 7.49 9.67
CA PRO A 2 42.26 6.95 8.36
C PRO A 2 42.50 8.12 7.38
N THR A 3 43.50 7.96 6.53
CA THR A 3 43.96 8.94 5.55
C THR A 3 42.95 9.15 4.42
N PRO A 4 42.95 10.30 3.72
CA PRO A 4 41.92 10.69 2.74
C PRO A 4 41.90 9.89 1.42
N ALA A 5 42.71 8.85 1.27
CA ALA A 5 43.00 8.23 -0.02
C ALA A 5 42.11 7.03 -0.41
N ASP A 6 41.25 6.54 0.48
CA ASP A 6 40.40 5.36 0.24
C ASP A 6 38.90 5.69 0.10
N ARG A 7 38.52 6.94 -0.17
CA ARG A 7 37.13 7.25 -0.53
C ARG A 7 36.95 7.04 -2.05
N PRO A 8 36.00 6.21 -2.49
CA PRO A 8 35.70 6.07 -3.91
C PRO A 8 35.36 7.45 -4.49
N ALA A 9 35.95 7.74 -5.64
CA ALA A 9 35.72 8.96 -6.40
C ALA A 9 34.31 8.90 -7.03
N ASP A 10 33.28 9.27 -6.25
CA ASP A 10 32.01 9.89 -6.71
C ASP A 10 31.01 10.20 -5.56
N ASP A 11 31.44 10.30 -4.31
CA ASP A 11 30.65 10.89 -3.21
C ASP A 11 30.81 12.43 -3.15
N GLU A 12 30.63 13.12 -4.28
CA GLU A 12 30.64 14.59 -4.28
C GLU A 12 29.37 15.10 -3.58
N ILE A 13 29.52 15.63 -2.36
CA ILE A 13 28.42 16.27 -1.65
C ILE A 13 28.10 17.58 -2.39
N TRP A 14 26.90 17.65 -2.94
CA TRP A 14 26.47 18.84 -3.67
C TRP A 14 26.38 20.05 -2.73
N PRO A 15 26.80 21.24 -3.19
CA PRO A 15 26.61 22.48 -2.44
C PRO A 15 25.15 22.68 -2.03
N THR A 16 24.90 23.34 -0.89
CA THR A 16 23.55 23.53 -0.32
C THR A 16 22.58 24.14 -1.33
N GLU A 17 23.06 25.07 -2.16
CA GLU A 17 22.24 25.74 -3.18
C GLU A 17 21.72 24.80 -4.28
N THR A 18 22.52 23.81 -4.68
CA THR A 18 22.15 22.81 -5.69
C THR A 18 21.38 21.66 -5.05
N ALA A 19 21.88 21.16 -3.91
CA ALA A 19 21.34 19.99 -3.23
C ALA A 19 19.87 20.15 -2.84
N GLN A 20 19.47 21.30 -2.30
CA GLN A 20 18.08 21.49 -1.84
C GLN A 20 17.06 21.44 -2.98
N ALA A 21 17.36 22.08 -4.11
CA ALA A 21 16.48 22.05 -5.28
C ALA A 21 16.47 20.68 -5.96
N ALA A 22 17.63 20.01 -6.03
CA ALA A 22 17.75 18.67 -6.58
C ALA A 22 16.97 17.64 -5.76
N LEU A 23 17.09 17.69 -4.43
CA LEU A 23 16.32 16.84 -3.52
C LEU A 23 14.82 17.05 -3.69
N PHE A 24 14.36 18.31 -3.76
CA PHE A 24 12.95 18.59 -4.01
C PHE A 24 12.48 18.01 -5.34
N ALA A 25 13.22 18.23 -6.43
CA ALA A 25 12.88 17.71 -7.75
C ALA A 25 12.79 16.18 -7.74
N HIS A 26 13.77 15.52 -7.13
CA HIS A 26 13.82 14.06 -6.98
C HIS A 26 12.64 13.52 -6.19
N GLN A 27 12.36 14.11 -5.03
CA GLN A 27 11.25 13.70 -4.17
C GLN A 27 9.89 13.99 -4.81
N ALA A 28 9.74 15.09 -5.55
CA ALA A 28 8.53 15.42 -6.30
C ALA A 28 8.28 14.38 -7.41
N ALA A 29 9.31 14.03 -8.18
CA ALA A 29 9.22 13.02 -9.23
C ALA A 29 8.85 11.64 -8.67
N LEU A 30 9.49 11.21 -7.57
CA LEU A 30 9.12 9.98 -6.88
C LEU A 30 7.68 10.04 -6.38
N ALA A 31 7.27 11.12 -5.70
CA ALA A 31 5.89 11.25 -5.21
C ALA A 31 4.86 11.15 -6.35
N ASP A 32 5.17 11.69 -7.53
CA ASP A 32 4.32 11.58 -8.71
C ASP A 32 4.29 10.16 -9.29
N ALA A 33 5.43 9.46 -9.33
CA ALA A 33 5.50 8.05 -9.75
C ALA A 33 4.67 7.14 -8.83
N TRP A 34 4.79 7.33 -7.50
CA TRP A 34 3.98 6.62 -6.50
C TRP A 34 2.48 6.90 -6.67
N ARG A 35 2.11 8.16 -6.93
CA ARG A 35 0.72 8.53 -7.20
C ARG A 35 0.19 7.92 -8.50
N ALA A 36 1.02 7.87 -9.54
CA ALA A 36 0.66 7.26 -10.82
C ALA A 36 0.42 5.74 -10.69
N ALA A 37 1.10 5.07 -9.76
CA ALA A 37 0.84 3.67 -9.41
C ALA A 37 -0.45 3.44 -8.59
N GLY A 38 -1.25 4.49 -8.36
CA GLY A 38 -2.51 4.43 -7.60
C GLY A 38 -2.34 4.62 -6.08
N ILE A 39 -1.11 4.77 -5.57
CA ILE A 39 -0.87 4.90 -4.14
C ILE A 39 -1.32 6.27 -3.63
N ARG A 40 -2.17 6.24 -2.61
CA ARG A 40 -2.70 7.44 -1.94
C ARG A 40 -2.23 7.45 -0.48
N PRO A 41 -1.32 8.38 -0.09
CA PRO A 41 -0.91 8.47 1.30
C PRO A 41 -2.06 8.98 2.16
N ALA A 42 -2.29 8.32 3.30
CA ALA A 42 -3.24 8.81 4.32
C ALA A 42 -2.72 10.08 5.02
N LEU A 43 -1.40 10.20 5.13
CA LEU A 43 -0.72 11.27 5.84
C LEU A 43 0.66 11.51 5.24
N LEU A 44 1.11 12.76 5.24
CA LEU A 44 2.44 13.16 4.78
C LEU A 44 3.24 13.79 5.93
N LEU A 45 4.55 13.63 5.91
CA LEU A 45 5.48 14.35 6.78
C LEU A 45 6.82 14.50 6.05
N GLY A 46 7.57 15.55 6.39
CA GLY A 46 8.87 15.80 5.76
C GLY A 46 9.88 16.39 6.74
N HIS A 47 11.15 16.02 6.57
CA HIS A 47 12.24 16.46 7.45
C HIS A 47 12.99 17.63 6.81
N SER A 48 12.98 18.80 7.46
CA SER A 48 13.66 20.01 6.97
C SER A 48 13.30 20.32 5.50
N VAL A 49 14.25 20.24 4.56
CA VAL A 49 14.02 20.45 3.13
C VAL A 49 12.97 19.50 2.54
N GLY A 50 12.88 18.27 3.06
CA GLY A 50 11.88 17.29 2.62
C GLY A 50 10.44 17.72 2.88
N GLU A 51 10.21 18.69 3.76
CA GLU A 51 8.88 19.23 4.01
C GLU A 51 8.32 20.02 2.81
N TYR A 52 9.19 20.61 1.98
CA TYR A 52 8.75 21.23 0.72
C TYR A 52 8.21 20.19 -0.26
N ALA A 53 8.85 19.03 -0.36
CA ALA A 53 8.35 17.91 -1.16
C ALA A 53 7.05 17.33 -0.57
N ALA A 54 6.92 17.25 0.75
CA ALA A 54 5.67 16.86 1.42
C ALA A 54 4.53 17.86 1.13
N LEU A 55 4.81 19.17 1.16
CA LEU A 55 3.85 20.22 0.78
C LEU A 55 3.43 20.12 -0.70
N TYR A 56 4.38 19.82 -1.60
CA TYR A 56 4.07 19.54 -3.01
C TYR A 56 3.16 18.30 -3.15
N ALA A 57 3.53 17.19 -2.51
CA ALA A 57 2.77 15.95 -2.55
C ALA A 57 1.36 16.10 -1.95
N ALA A 58 1.22 16.94 -0.92
CA ALA A 58 -0.04 17.32 -0.30
C ALA A 58 -0.89 18.28 -1.16
N GLY A 59 -0.31 18.81 -2.23
CA GLY A 59 -0.98 19.70 -3.19
C GLY A 59 -0.90 21.19 -2.89
N ALA A 60 -0.14 21.58 -1.86
CA ALA A 60 0.02 22.96 -1.41
C ALA A 60 0.87 23.81 -2.35
N LEU A 61 1.84 23.17 -3.02
CA LEU A 61 2.78 23.81 -3.93
C LEU A 61 2.60 23.28 -5.35
N THR A 62 2.89 24.13 -6.34
CA THR A 62 3.19 23.67 -7.70
C THR A 62 4.63 23.18 -7.76
N LEU A 63 4.97 22.36 -8.76
CA LEU A 63 6.35 21.90 -8.98
C LEU A 63 7.31 23.10 -9.11
N GLU A 64 6.93 24.08 -9.93
CA GLU A 64 7.69 25.33 -10.11
C GLU A 64 7.83 26.11 -8.80
N GLY A 65 6.75 26.25 -8.02
CA GLY A 65 6.77 26.96 -6.75
C GLY A 65 7.69 26.32 -5.73
N GLY A 66 7.64 24.98 -5.60
CA GLY A 66 8.54 24.24 -4.73
C GLY A 66 10.00 24.35 -5.17
N LEU A 67 10.30 24.17 -6.46
CA LEU A 67 11.65 24.34 -7.02
C LEU A 67 12.23 25.72 -6.71
N ARG A 68 11.44 26.77 -6.97
CA ARG A 68 11.84 28.15 -6.69
C ARG A 68 12.14 28.36 -5.20
N LEU A 69 11.25 27.89 -4.31
CA LEU A 69 11.44 28.01 -2.85
C LEU A 69 12.73 27.32 -2.38
N THR A 70 12.96 26.08 -2.79
CA THR A 70 14.14 25.32 -2.36
C THR A 70 15.44 25.85 -2.99
N ALA A 71 15.39 26.34 -4.23
CA ALA A 71 16.52 27.00 -4.86
C ALA A 71 16.89 28.31 -4.14
N TRP A 72 15.91 29.16 -3.82
CA TRP A 72 16.16 30.38 -3.05
C TRP A 72 16.65 30.08 -1.64
N ARG A 73 16.02 29.13 -0.94
CA ARG A 73 16.43 28.71 0.41
C ARG A 73 17.89 28.23 0.40
N GLY A 74 18.23 27.32 -0.50
CA GLY A 74 19.58 26.79 -0.63
C GLY A 74 20.61 27.87 -0.96
N ARG A 75 20.34 28.71 -1.97
CA ARG A 75 21.23 29.81 -2.38
C ARG A 75 21.44 30.84 -1.27
N LEU A 76 20.36 31.26 -0.59
CA LEU A 76 20.47 32.24 0.48
C LEU A 76 21.23 31.66 1.68
N MET A 77 21.01 30.39 2.02
CA MET A 77 21.79 29.71 3.05
C MET A 77 23.28 29.59 2.68
N GLN A 78 23.59 29.31 1.41
CA GLN A 78 24.98 29.21 0.95
C GLN A 78 25.69 30.57 1.01
N THR A 79 25.03 31.64 0.57
CA THR A 79 25.64 32.95 0.30
C THR A 79 25.53 33.97 1.43
N ARG A 80 24.52 33.87 2.31
CA ARG A 80 24.26 34.85 3.39
C ARG A 80 24.63 34.35 4.77
N CYS A 81 24.59 33.04 5.00
CA CYS A 81 24.86 32.46 6.31
C CYS A 81 26.35 32.33 6.55
N GLN A 82 26.77 32.60 7.78
CA GLN A 82 28.16 32.39 8.20
C GLN A 82 28.50 30.89 8.24
N ALA A 83 29.79 30.59 8.19
CA ALA A 83 30.28 29.23 8.38
C ALA A 83 29.84 28.67 9.75
N GLY A 84 29.41 27.42 9.75
CA GLY A 84 28.97 26.71 10.95
C GLY A 84 29.00 25.21 10.72
N GLY A 85 28.24 24.47 11.51
CA GLY A 85 28.10 23.04 11.28
C GLY A 85 26.99 22.42 12.12
N MET A 86 27.00 21.10 12.14
CA MET A 86 26.03 20.31 12.91
C MET A 86 26.66 19.02 13.45
N LEU A 87 26.21 18.58 14.62
CA LEU A 87 26.60 17.31 15.25
C LEU A 87 25.36 16.44 15.47
N ALA A 88 25.36 15.22 14.93
CA ALA A 88 24.40 14.20 15.33
C ALA A 88 24.83 13.59 16.67
N VAL A 89 23.93 13.54 17.64
CA VAL A 89 24.20 13.14 19.03
C VAL A 89 23.27 12.01 19.44
N ARG A 90 23.84 10.94 20.01
CA ARG A 90 23.09 9.83 20.62
C ARG A 90 22.85 10.12 22.09
N ALA A 91 21.86 10.95 22.38
CA ALA A 91 21.43 11.29 23.74
C ALA A 91 19.92 11.58 23.76
N ASP A 92 19.34 11.57 24.97
CA ASP A 92 18.00 12.11 25.15
C ASP A 92 17.96 13.62 24.92
N GLN A 93 16.75 14.13 24.71
CA GLN A 93 16.54 15.54 24.38
C GLN A 93 16.97 16.48 25.52
N THR A 94 16.79 16.10 26.78
CA THR A 94 17.15 16.93 27.93
C THR A 94 18.66 17.08 28.02
N THR A 95 19.38 15.98 27.89
CA THR A 95 20.85 15.95 27.88
C THR A 95 21.41 16.76 26.71
N ALA A 96 20.91 16.53 25.48
CA ALA A 96 21.37 17.29 24.31
C ALA A 96 21.10 18.80 24.44
N ARG A 97 19.94 19.21 24.99
CA ARG A 97 19.64 20.62 25.26
C ARG A 97 20.57 21.23 26.30
N ARG A 98 20.92 20.49 27.37
CA ARG A 98 21.87 20.94 28.38
C ARG A 98 23.23 21.21 27.76
N ILE A 99 23.75 20.25 26.99
CA ILE A 99 25.05 20.36 26.30
C ILE A 99 25.04 21.51 25.29
N ALA A 100 23.99 21.62 24.47
CA ALA A 100 23.87 22.71 23.50
C ALA A 100 23.97 24.08 24.18
N ARG A 101 23.20 24.30 25.25
CA ARG A 101 23.21 25.56 26.00
C ARG A 101 24.57 25.86 26.62
N ALA A 102 25.20 24.86 27.25
CA ALA A 102 26.52 25.02 27.87
C ALA A 102 27.60 25.40 26.83
N ALA A 103 27.51 24.83 25.62
CA ALA A 103 28.45 25.08 24.54
C ALA A 103 28.17 26.34 23.70
N GLY A 104 27.01 26.99 23.88
CA GLY A 104 26.55 28.07 23.00
C GLY A 104 26.08 27.59 21.61
N ALA A 105 25.63 26.34 21.51
CA ALA A 105 24.97 25.77 20.35
C ALA A 105 23.44 25.72 20.53
N GLU A 106 22.72 25.44 19.44
CA GLU A 106 21.27 25.26 19.43
C GLU A 106 20.90 23.81 19.06
N LEU A 107 19.71 23.38 19.46
CA LEU A 107 19.15 22.11 19.03
C LEU A 107 18.52 22.30 17.64
N ALA A 108 19.03 21.62 16.63
CA ALA A 108 18.54 21.73 15.26
C ALA A 108 17.52 20.64 14.88
N ALA A 109 17.60 19.45 15.49
CA ALA A 109 16.63 18.40 15.26
C ALA A 109 16.46 17.49 16.48
N VAL A 110 15.24 16.98 16.63
CA VAL A 110 14.79 16.01 17.62
C VAL A 110 14.20 14.85 16.83
N ASN A 111 15.05 13.88 16.50
CA ASN A 111 14.73 12.80 15.56
C ASN A 111 14.22 11.53 16.25
N GLY A 112 14.08 11.54 17.57
CA GLY A 112 13.57 10.43 18.37
C GLY A 112 14.11 10.48 19.80
N PRO A 113 13.83 9.45 20.62
CA PRO A 113 14.19 9.43 22.05
C PRO A 113 15.69 9.57 22.32
N HIS A 114 16.55 9.09 21.41
CA HIS A 114 18.01 9.08 21.58
C HIS A 114 18.76 9.56 20.34
N ALA A 115 18.15 10.41 19.52
CA ALA A 115 18.71 10.87 18.25
C ALA A 115 18.47 12.37 18.09
N GLN A 116 19.46 13.19 18.44
CA GLN A 116 19.37 14.65 18.40
C GLN A 116 20.40 15.22 17.41
N VAL A 117 20.20 16.46 16.99
CA VAL A 117 21.20 17.20 16.21
C VAL A 117 21.44 18.56 16.85
N LEU A 118 22.71 18.87 17.13
CA LEU A 118 23.16 20.18 17.57
C LEU A 118 23.63 20.99 16.37
N SER A 119 23.46 22.30 16.40
CA SER A 119 23.93 23.21 15.35
C SER A 119 24.42 24.52 15.94
N GLY A 120 25.47 25.09 15.36
CA GLY A 120 26.04 26.33 15.85
C GLY A 120 27.35 26.71 15.14
N PRO A 121 27.99 27.79 15.60
CA PRO A 121 29.29 28.21 15.09
C PRO A 121 30.38 27.17 15.41
N PRO A 122 31.51 27.14 14.67
CA PRO A 122 32.53 26.11 14.83
C PRO A 122 33.07 25.98 16.26
N GLN A 123 33.24 27.11 16.95
CA GLN A 123 33.72 27.11 18.33
C GLN A 123 32.71 26.47 19.31
N ALA A 124 31.42 26.75 19.14
CA ALA A 124 30.38 26.14 19.96
C ALA A 124 30.28 24.63 19.73
N LEU A 125 30.46 24.16 18.48
CA LEU A 125 30.44 22.73 18.20
C LEU A 125 31.67 22.01 18.73
N LYS A 126 32.84 22.67 18.76
CA LYS A 126 34.05 22.14 19.40
C LYS A 126 33.83 21.96 20.91
N GLU A 127 33.22 22.95 21.56
CA GLU A 127 32.87 22.86 22.99
C GLU A 127 31.82 21.76 23.24
N ALA A 128 30.78 21.69 22.41
CA ALA A 128 29.77 20.64 22.52
C ALA A 128 30.37 19.24 22.35
N ALA A 129 31.28 19.04 21.40
CA ALA A 129 32.01 17.80 21.22
C ALA A 129 32.83 17.43 22.46
N ALA A 130 33.54 18.38 23.06
CA ALA A 130 34.32 18.14 24.28
C ALA A 130 33.41 17.73 25.46
N LEU A 131 32.26 18.38 25.64
CA LEU A 131 31.28 18.02 26.67
C LEU A 131 30.69 16.62 26.42
N LEU A 132 30.38 16.29 25.16
CA LEU A 132 29.89 14.96 24.78
C LEU A 132 30.91 13.87 25.08
N ASP A 133 32.20 14.11 24.77
CA ASP A 133 33.29 13.18 25.04
C ASP A 133 33.51 13.00 26.56
N GLN A 134 33.44 14.08 27.34
CA GLN A 134 33.53 14.03 28.80
C GLN A 134 32.41 13.19 29.43
N GLU A 135 31.21 13.24 28.86
CA GLU A 135 30.06 12.45 29.30
C GLU A 135 29.96 11.05 28.67
N GLY A 136 30.90 10.67 27.79
CA GLY A 136 30.91 9.38 27.12
C GLY A 136 29.78 9.18 26.09
N LEU A 137 29.20 10.26 25.57
CA LEU A 137 28.08 10.23 24.62
C LEU A 137 28.58 10.13 23.18
N ARG A 138 28.02 9.21 22.39
CA ARG A 138 28.39 9.05 20.98
C ARG A 138 27.85 10.19 20.13
N TRP A 139 28.72 10.77 19.30
CA TRP A 139 28.36 11.82 18.36
C TRP A 139 29.09 11.66 17.02
N ARG A 140 28.60 12.37 16.00
CA ARG A 140 29.20 12.43 14.67
C ARG A 140 28.97 13.80 14.05
N ALA A 141 30.01 14.40 13.49
CA ALA A 141 29.87 15.61 12.67
C ALA A 141 29.11 15.31 11.38
N LEU A 142 28.14 16.15 11.03
CA LEU A 142 27.43 16.05 9.76
C LEU A 142 28.22 16.77 8.66
N PRO A 143 28.20 16.26 7.42
CA PRO A 143 28.96 16.84 6.31
C PRO A 143 28.24 18.08 5.74
N VAL A 144 28.13 19.12 6.56
CA VAL A 144 27.51 20.40 6.25
C VAL A 144 28.38 21.53 6.78
N ASP A 145 28.36 22.67 6.10
CA ASP A 145 29.21 23.83 6.38
C ASP A 145 28.41 25.04 6.92
N ARG A 146 27.11 24.84 7.20
CA ARG A 146 26.20 25.85 7.75
C ARG A 146 25.46 25.30 8.96
N ALA A 147 25.12 26.21 9.87
CA ALA A 147 24.38 25.90 11.08
C ALA A 147 22.85 25.97 10.84
N PHE A 148 22.28 24.97 10.17
CA PHE A 148 20.84 24.94 9.86
C PHE A 148 19.97 24.82 11.12
N HIS A 149 18.74 25.36 11.07
CA HIS A 149 17.79 25.35 12.20
C HIS A 149 18.35 26.00 13.48
N SER A 150 19.13 27.06 13.30
CA SER A 150 19.75 27.87 14.36
C SER A 150 19.77 29.34 13.95
N ALA A 151 20.24 30.22 14.84
CA ALA A 151 20.47 31.65 14.56
C ALA A 151 21.41 31.87 13.39
N GLY A 152 22.23 30.87 13.05
CA GLY A 152 23.12 30.89 11.90
C GLY A 152 22.42 31.07 10.55
N ILE A 153 21.08 30.94 10.48
CA ILE A 153 20.33 31.20 9.25
C ILE A 153 19.57 32.53 9.22
N ASP A 154 19.59 33.32 10.30
CA ASP A 154 18.77 34.53 10.43
C ASP A 154 19.03 35.54 9.29
N SER A 155 20.29 35.67 8.84
CA SER A 155 20.68 36.56 7.74
C SER A 155 20.05 36.20 6.38
N ALA A 156 19.58 34.98 6.22
CA ALA A 156 18.92 34.51 4.99
C ALA A 156 17.40 34.73 5.00
N LEU A 157 16.79 34.90 6.18
CA LEU A 157 15.34 34.79 6.36
C LEU A 157 14.56 35.96 5.74
N ASP A 158 15.08 37.18 5.78
CA ASP A 158 14.37 38.35 5.26
C ASP A 158 14.23 38.33 3.74
N GLU A 159 15.32 37.98 3.04
CA GLU A 159 15.26 37.79 1.59
C GLU A 159 14.43 36.56 1.24
N PHE A 160 14.55 35.47 1.99
CA PHE A 160 13.73 34.27 1.76
C PHE A 160 12.24 34.58 1.90
N ARG A 161 11.83 35.30 2.94
CA ARG A 161 10.46 35.77 3.16
C ARG A 161 9.95 36.58 1.96
N THR A 162 10.77 37.50 1.47
CA THR A 162 10.43 38.34 0.32
C THR A 162 10.19 37.50 -0.94
N ARG A 163 11.05 36.52 -1.22
CA ARG A 163 10.89 35.62 -2.37
C ARG A 163 9.69 34.69 -2.23
N ALA A 164 9.46 34.16 -1.03
CA ALA A 164 8.38 33.23 -0.73
C ALA A 164 6.98 33.86 -0.91
N ARG A 165 6.83 35.17 -0.65
CA ARG A 165 5.58 35.91 -0.92
C ARG A 165 5.16 35.90 -2.40
N GLY A 166 6.12 35.69 -3.32
CA GLY A 166 5.85 35.59 -4.75
C GLY A 166 5.40 34.21 -5.23
N VAL A 167 5.23 33.24 -4.33
CA VAL A 167 4.82 31.88 -4.66
C VAL A 167 3.34 31.68 -4.37
N THR A 168 2.67 30.94 -5.24
CA THR A 168 1.26 30.56 -5.04
C THR A 168 1.16 29.35 -4.11
N TYR A 169 0.41 29.51 -3.03
CA TYR A 169 0.08 28.44 -2.08
C TYR A 169 -1.38 28.03 -2.25
N ARG A 170 -1.63 26.72 -2.24
CA ARG A 170 -2.97 26.13 -2.34
C ARG A 170 -3.33 25.41 -1.04
N PRO A 171 -4.62 25.26 -0.73
CA PRO A 171 -5.05 24.42 0.38
C PRO A 171 -4.58 22.97 0.20
N LEU A 172 -4.24 22.29 1.32
CA LEU A 172 -3.87 20.89 1.32
C LEU A 172 -5.02 20.02 0.77
N ARG A 173 -4.68 19.01 -0.01
CA ARG A 173 -5.57 17.91 -0.41
C ARG A 173 -5.35 16.66 0.44
N THR A 174 -4.11 16.42 0.85
CA THR A 174 -3.73 15.33 1.75
C THR A 174 -3.29 15.89 3.09
N PRO A 175 -3.70 15.32 4.23
CA PRO A 175 -3.22 15.74 5.54
C PRO A 175 -1.69 15.66 5.65
N LEU A 176 -1.10 16.59 6.40
CA LEU A 176 0.34 16.68 6.62
C LEU A 176 0.64 16.96 8.09
N VAL A 177 1.63 16.28 8.67
CA VAL A 177 2.15 16.62 10.00
C VAL A 177 3.34 17.56 9.85
N THR A 178 3.24 18.75 10.43
CA THR A 178 4.32 19.74 10.39
C THR A 178 5.39 19.41 11.43
N THR A 179 6.65 19.35 11.03
CA THR A 179 7.73 18.98 11.97
C THR A 179 8.17 20.12 12.89
N ALA A 180 7.70 21.35 12.65
CA ALA A 180 7.99 22.49 13.52
C ALA A 180 7.31 22.37 14.90
N ASP A 181 6.09 21.85 14.92
CA ASP A 181 5.21 21.80 16.09
C ASP A 181 4.57 20.43 16.33
N GLY A 182 4.68 19.50 15.37
CA GLY A 182 4.08 18.17 15.45
C GLY A 182 2.60 18.15 15.10
N GLU A 183 2.01 19.26 14.69
CA GLU A 183 0.56 19.33 14.53
C GLU A 183 0.07 18.75 13.21
N LEU A 184 -1.08 18.08 13.25
CA LEU A 184 -1.79 17.61 12.06
C LEU A 184 -2.46 18.78 11.33
N ARG A 185 -1.98 19.07 10.12
CA ARG A 185 -2.63 19.97 9.17
C ARG A 185 -3.60 19.15 8.32
N ARG A 186 -4.90 19.40 8.47
CA ARG A 186 -5.95 18.73 7.69
C ARG A 186 -6.04 19.29 6.27
N ALA A 187 -6.71 18.56 5.39
CA ALA A 187 -7.11 19.06 4.08
C ALA A 187 -7.86 20.40 4.24
N GLY A 188 -7.54 21.37 3.38
CA GLY A 188 -8.04 22.74 3.48
C GLY A 188 -7.11 23.73 4.19
N TRP A 189 -6.09 23.27 4.94
CA TRP A 189 -5.08 24.17 5.51
C TRP A 189 -4.21 24.78 4.39
N THR A 190 -3.87 26.06 4.50
CA THR A 190 -2.98 26.74 3.55
C THR A 190 -1.72 27.17 4.30
N VAL A 191 -0.58 26.74 3.80
CA VAL A 191 0.72 27.16 4.33
C VAL A 191 0.95 28.65 4.09
N ASP A 192 1.49 29.33 5.09
CA ASP A 192 1.88 30.73 4.97
C ASP A 192 3.41 30.90 4.95
N VAL A 193 3.87 32.08 4.58
CA VAL A 193 5.30 32.38 4.44
C VAL A 193 6.00 32.39 5.80
N GLU A 194 5.34 32.84 6.87
CA GLU A 194 5.93 32.90 8.20
C GLU A 194 6.11 31.50 8.80
N TYR A 195 5.25 30.55 8.42
CA TYR A 195 5.46 29.12 8.66
C TYR A 195 6.78 28.66 8.05
N LEU A 196 7.04 28.95 6.77
CA LEU A 196 8.27 28.51 6.10
C LEU A 196 9.52 29.15 6.72
N CYS A 197 9.47 30.44 7.08
CA CYS A 197 10.57 31.10 7.80
C CYS A 197 10.80 30.45 9.18
N ARG A 198 9.73 30.16 9.92
CA ARG A 198 9.80 29.48 11.22
C ARG A 198 10.36 28.08 11.08
N GLN A 199 9.91 27.32 10.08
CA GLN A 199 10.35 25.96 9.78
C GLN A 199 11.85 25.90 9.46
N ALA A 200 12.36 26.88 8.71
CA ALA A 200 13.79 26.97 8.42
C ALA A 200 14.64 27.26 9.67
N ARG A 201 14.11 28.06 10.61
CA ARG A 201 14.84 28.59 11.78
C ARG A 201 14.75 27.71 13.02
N GLN A 202 13.60 27.08 13.24
CA GLN A 202 13.31 26.31 14.44
C GLN A 202 13.73 24.84 14.30
N PRO A 203 13.90 24.12 15.43
CA PRO A 203 14.30 22.72 15.40
C PRO A 203 13.28 21.84 14.67
N VAL A 204 13.75 20.87 13.89
CA VAL A 204 12.92 19.82 13.29
C VAL A 204 12.53 18.82 14.38
N ARG A 205 11.25 18.69 14.72
CA ARG A 205 10.74 17.77 15.74
C ARG A 205 10.16 16.50 15.10
N PHE A 206 11.01 15.75 14.40
CA PHE A 206 10.60 14.55 13.68
C PHE A 206 10.03 13.47 14.61
N GLY A 207 10.59 13.28 15.82
CA GLY A 207 10.03 12.35 16.80
C GLY A 207 8.57 12.67 17.16
N LEU A 208 8.28 13.96 17.38
CA LEU A 208 6.91 14.42 17.67
C LEU A 208 5.96 14.24 16.47
N ALA A 209 6.46 14.43 15.25
CA ALA A 209 5.67 14.17 14.05
C ALA A 209 5.36 12.67 13.87
N MET A 210 6.29 11.80 14.25
CA MET A 210 6.10 10.34 14.25
C MET A 210 5.06 9.90 15.29
N ASP A 211 5.10 10.47 16.50
CA ASP A 211 4.09 10.21 17.54
C ASP A 211 2.69 10.55 17.03
N THR A 212 2.55 11.73 16.42
CA THR A 212 1.29 12.18 15.80
C THR A 212 0.83 11.24 14.68
N ALA A 213 1.73 10.79 13.81
CA ALA A 213 1.40 9.84 12.75
C ALA A 213 0.89 8.50 13.32
N VAL A 214 1.50 8.04 14.41
CA VAL A 214 1.08 6.82 15.12
C VAL A 214 -0.29 6.98 15.76
N GLU A 215 -0.58 8.14 16.35
CA GLU A 215 -1.90 8.50 16.91
C GLU A 215 -2.98 8.55 15.83
N GLN A 216 -2.63 8.95 14.60
CA GLN A 216 -3.53 8.87 13.44
C GLN A 216 -3.67 7.45 12.86
N GLY A 217 -3.07 6.44 13.49
CA GLY A 217 -3.17 5.03 13.10
C GLY A 217 -2.18 4.58 12.03
N CYS A 218 -1.23 5.43 11.61
CA CYS A 218 -0.24 5.04 10.61
C CYS A 218 0.79 4.04 11.20
N ARG A 219 1.08 2.98 10.45
CA ARG A 219 2.08 1.94 10.81
C ARG A 219 2.99 1.54 9.64
N ASP A 220 2.55 1.77 8.42
CA ASP A 220 3.30 1.52 7.19
C ASP A 220 3.73 2.87 6.59
N PHE A 221 5.03 3.05 6.35
CA PHE A 221 5.65 4.28 5.85
C PHE A 221 6.44 3.99 4.57
N VAL A 222 6.38 4.92 3.62
CA VAL A 222 7.21 4.90 2.40
C VAL A 222 8.11 6.14 2.44
N GLU A 223 9.43 5.92 2.44
CA GLU A 223 10.40 7.02 2.42
C GLU A 223 10.62 7.51 1.00
N ILE A 224 10.17 8.75 0.72
CA ILE A 224 10.40 9.41 -0.57
C ILE A 224 11.68 10.24 -0.49
N GLY A 225 12.78 9.72 -1.05
CA GLY A 225 14.08 10.40 -1.04
C GLY A 225 15.21 9.54 -1.60
N ALA A 226 16.39 10.13 -1.72
CA ALA A 226 17.58 9.51 -2.32
C ALA A 226 18.26 8.44 -1.43
N GLY A 227 17.67 8.09 -0.28
CA GLY A 227 18.29 7.19 0.70
C GLY A 227 17.30 6.66 1.73
N ARG A 228 17.84 6.17 2.86
CA ARG A 228 17.08 5.45 3.89
C ARG A 228 17.18 6.10 5.28
N THR A 229 17.38 7.42 5.31
CA THR A 229 17.66 8.15 6.56
C THR A 229 16.44 8.17 7.46
N LEU A 230 15.27 8.52 6.91
CA LEU A 230 14.03 8.58 7.67
C LEU A 230 13.55 7.18 8.07
N THR A 231 13.86 6.15 7.28
CA THR A 231 13.63 4.75 7.63
C THR A 231 14.33 4.38 8.94
N GLY A 232 15.61 4.73 9.08
CA GLY A 232 16.36 4.50 10.31
C GLY A 232 15.80 5.29 11.48
N LEU A 233 15.55 6.59 11.30
CA LEU A 233 15.02 7.46 12.36
C LEU A 233 13.61 7.07 12.80
N GLY A 234 12.75 6.72 11.83
CA GLY A 234 11.37 6.34 12.05
C GLY A 234 11.24 5.03 12.81
N ARG A 235 12.05 4.02 12.49
CA ARG A 235 12.15 2.77 13.27
C ARG A 235 12.67 3.02 14.68
N HIS A 236 13.55 3.99 14.88
CA HIS A 236 14.00 4.37 16.22
C HIS A 236 12.90 5.08 17.04
N CYS A 237 12.03 5.84 16.39
CA CYS A 237 10.85 6.44 17.05
C CYS A 237 9.78 5.39 17.35
N VAL A 238 9.51 4.50 16.38
CA VAL A 238 8.43 3.52 16.42
C VAL A 238 8.99 2.16 15.98
N PRO A 239 9.51 1.33 16.89
CA PRO A 239 10.19 0.07 16.55
C PRO A 239 9.36 -0.90 15.70
N ASP A 240 8.05 -0.96 15.95
CA ASP A 240 7.13 -1.86 15.23
C ASP A 240 6.61 -1.28 13.91
N SER A 241 7.08 -0.09 13.50
CA SER A 241 6.69 0.52 12.23
C SER A 241 7.40 -0.12 11.05
N ARG A 242 6.66 -0.22 9.94
CA ARG A 242 7.17 -0.75 8.67
C ARG A 242 7.59 0.40 7.78
N TRP A 243 8.75 0.24 7.15
CA TRP A 243 9.35 1.25 6.29
C TRP A 243 9.80 0.62 4.99
N LEU A 244 9.29 1.17 3.89
CA LEU A 244 9.66 0.83 2.53
C LEU A 244 10.45 1.98 1.91
N SER A 245 11.45 1.65 1.10
CA SER A 245 12.13 2.63 0.27
C SER A 245 11.20 3.06 -0.86
N GLY A 246 11.13 4.36 -1.13
CA GLY A 246 10.41 4.91 -2.27
C GLY A 246 11.09 4.70 -3.62
N GLN A 247 12.29 4.12 -3.62
CA GLN A 247 13.14 3.94 -4.80
C GLN A 247 14.07 2.72 -4.64
N GLY A 248 14.77 2.32 -5.69
CA GLY A 248 15.77 1.24 -5.63
C GLY A 248 17.11 1.67 -5.04
N GLU A 249 17.95 0.69 -4.70
CA GLU A 249 19.26 0.91 -4.04
C GLU A 249 20.42 1.14 -5.03
N GLY A 250 20.23 0.84 -6.31
CA GLY A 250 21.28 0.97 -7.34
C GLY A 250 21.15 2.23 -8.22
N GLY A 251 22.23 2.65 -8.88
CA GLY A 251 22.23 3.87 -9.70
C GLY A 251 21.55 3.71 -11.06
N GLY A 252 21.34 2.48 -11.53
CA GLY A 252 20.75 2.20 -12.83
C GLY A 252 19.22 2.27 -12.84
N ALA A 253 18.64 2.63 -13.99
CA ALA A 253 17.19 2.66 -14.16
C ALA A 253 16.50 1.32 -13.86
N ALA A 254 17.15 0.19 -14.20
CA ALA A 254 16.62 -1.15 -13.92
C ALA A 254 16.56 -1.45 -12.42
N GLU A 255 17.61 -1.09 -11.67
CA GLU A 255 17.68 -1.29 -10.22
C GLU A 255 16.69 -0.39 -9.49
N GLN A 256 16.54 0.85 -9.95
CA GLN A 256 15.54 1.80 -9.47
C GLN A 256 14.12 1.28 -9.69
N ALA A 257 13.81 0.81 -10.90
CA ALA A 257 12.52 0.21 -11.22
C ALA A 257 12.25 -1.06 -10.40
N HIS A 258 13.25 -1.93 -10.23
CA HIS A 258 13.12 -3.15 -9.44
C HIS A 258 12.77 -2.84 -7.98
N GLY A 259 13.47 -1.89 -7.35
CA GLY A 259 13.17 -1.48 -5.98
C GLY A 259 11.79 -0.85 -5.82
N PHE A 260 11.39 0.02 -6.75
CA PHE A 260 10.06 0.61 -6.78
C PHE A 260 8.96 -0.47 -6.90
N LEU A 261 9.08 -1.40 -7.85
CA LEU A 261 8.11 -2.49 -8.03
C LEU A 261 8.10 -3.45 -6.84
N THR A 262 9.24 -3.71 -6.20
CA THR A 262 9.32 -4.52 -4.98
C THR A 262 8.57 -3.86 -3.82
N ALA A 263 8.71 -2.54 -3.67
CA ALA A 263 7.99 -1.78 -2.66
C ALA A 263 6.47 -1.76 -2.93
N LEU A 264 6.05 -1.60 -4.19
CA LEU A 264 4.64 -1.71 -4.59
C LEU A 264 4.08 -3.11 -4.33
N GLY A 265 4.80 -4.16 -4.70
CA GLY A 265 4.40 -5.55 -4.42
C GLY A 265 4.24 -5.82 -2.92
N SER A 266 5.11 -5.23 -2.09
CA SER A 266 5.01 -5.30 -0.63
C SER A 266 3.74 -4.65 -0.09
N LEU A 267 3.31 -3.53 -0.67
CA LEU A 267 2.05 -2.87 -0.30
C LEU A 267 0.83 -3.62 -0.83
N TYR A 268 0.88 -4.12 -2.07
CA TYR A 268 -0.19 -4.93 -2.65
C TYR A 268 -0.46 -6.20 -1.83
N GLY A 269 0.60 -6.89 -1.39
CA GLY A 269 0.49 -8.04 -0.50
C GLY A 269 -0.15 -7.72 0.87
N ARG A 270 -0.31 -6.43 1.21
CA ARG A 270 -0.99 -5.95 2.42
C ARG A 270 -2.37 -5.36 2.13
N GLY A 271 -2.86 -5.48 0.90
CA GLY A 271 -4.19 -5.04 0.50
C GLY A 271 -4.23 -3.61 -0.06
N ALA A 272 -3.09 -2.99 -0.38
CA ALA A 272 -3.10 -1.75 -1.14
C ALA A 272 -3.61 -2.03 -2.57
N ASP A 273 -4.58 -1.23 -3.02
CA ASP A 273 -5.07 -1.30 -4.39
C ASP A 273 -4.14 -0.52 -5.31
N LEU A 274 -3.58 -1.20 -6.31
CA LEU A 274 -2.66 -0.62 -7.27
C LEU A 274 -3.40 -0.29 -8.56
N ASP A 275 -3.01 0.80 -9.21
CA ASP A 275 -3.43 1.05 -10.58
C ASP A 275 -2.61 0.19 -11.54
N TRP A 276 -3.07 -1.05 -11.73
CA TRP A 276 -2.42 -2.01 -12.63
C TRP A 276 -2.38 -1.53 -14.07
N HIS A 277 -3.38 -0.78 -14.53
CA HIS A 277 -3.39 -0.21 -15.87
C HIS A 277 -2.24 0.78 -16.05
N ALA A 278 -2.00 1.65 -15.07
CA ALA A 278 -0.87 2.58 -15.09
C ALA A 278 0.50 1.88 -15.04
N LEU A 279 0.59 0.73 -14.35
CA LEU A 279 1.85 -0.03 -14.21
C LEU A 279 2.18 -0.90 -15.43
N THR A 280 1.17 -1.51 -16.06
CA THR A 280 1.40 -2.45 -17.18
C THR A 280 1.23 -1.81 -18.56
N GLY A 281 0.62 -0.64 -18.64
CA GLY A 281 0.25 0.00 -19.91
C GLY A 281 -0.72 -0.85 -20.73
N ASP A 282 -0.71 -0.65 -22.06
CA ASP A 282 -1.64 -1.26 -23.02
C ASP A 282 -1.29 -2.73 -23.38
N GLY A 283 -0.82 -3.51 -22.41
CA GLY A 283 -0.50 -4.92 -22.60
C GLY A 283 -1.70 -5.76 -23.04
N GLY A 284 -1.44 -6.85 -23.77
CA GLY A 284 -2.47 -7.80 -24.17
C GLY A 284 -2.82 -8.81 -23.07
N ARG A 285 -4.06 -9.28 -23.04
CA ARG A 285 -4.46 -10.40 -22.17
C ARG A 285 -3.90 -11.71 -22.72
N VAL A 286 -3.24 -12.48 -21.86
CA VAL A 286 -2.79 -13.85 -22.15
C VAL A 286 -3.60 -14.84 -21.31
N PRO A 287 -3.85 -16.08 -21.79
CA PRO A 287 -4.51 -17.09 -20.98
C PRO A 287 -3.63 -17.46 -19.78
N LEU A 288 -4.20 -17.36 -18.58
CA LEU A 288 -3.56 -17.77 -17.33
C LEU A 288 -4.33 -18.96 -16.72
N PRO A 289 -3.69 -19.77 -15.86
CA PRO A 289 -4.39 -20.81 -15.10
C PRO A 289 -5.61 -20.22 -14.36
N GLY A 290 -6.73 -20.95 -14.40
CA GLY A 290 -7.93 -20.57 -13.66
C GLY A 290 -7.72 -20.64 -12.14
N HIS A 291 -8.65 -20.05 -11.38
CA HIS A 291 -8.58 -20.05 -9.91
C HIS A 291 -8.48 -21.49 -9.36
N PRO A 292 -7.49 -21.82 -8.52
CA PRO A 292 -7.31 -23.16 -7.97
C PRO A 292 -8.33 -23.44 -6.87
N LEU A 293 -9.58 -23.75 -7.27
CA LEU A 293 -10.66 -24.06 -6.34
C LEU A 293 -10.29 -25.27 -5.46
N ARG A 294 -10.24 -25.04 -4.15
CA ARG A 294 -10.15 -26.11 -3.15
C ARG A 294 -11.51 -26.78 -3.00
N ARG A 295 -11.82 -27.70 -3.90
CA ARG A 295 -13.07 -28.43 -3.93
C ARG A 295 -13.19 -29.30 -2.68
N ARG A 296 -14.36 -29.25 -2.06
CA ARG A 296 -14.77 -30.16 -0.99
C ARG A 296 -16.06 -30.82 -1.44
N ALA A 297 -16.21 -32.10 -1.14
CA ALA A 297 -17.49 -32.76 -1.31
C ALA A 297 -18.48 -32.12 -0.33
N VAL A 298 -19.48 -31.43 -0.87
CA VAL A 298 -20.64 -31.01 -0.10
C VAL A 298 -21.71 -32.06 -0.39
N PRO A 299 -22.24 -32.77 0.64
CA PRO A 299 -23.30 -33.72 0.41
C PRO A 299 -24.49 -32.95 -0.17
N PHE A 300 -24.92 -33.38 -1.35
CA PHE A 300 -26.17 -32.92 -1.92
C PHE A 300 -27.28 -33.49 -1.05
N ARG A 301 -27.80 -32.69 -0.12
CA ARG A 301 -29.14 -32.93 0.40
C ARG A 301 -30.05 -32.46 -0.72
N ALA A 302 -30.61 -33.41 -1.47
CA ALA A 302 -31.79 -33.09 -2.25
C ALA A 302 -32.74 -32.40 -1.27
N GLU A 303 -33.05 -31.12 -1.50
CA GLU A 303 -34.33 -30.64 -1.01
C GLU A 303 -35.33 -31.67 -1.54
N ALA A 304 -36.03 -32.35 -0.61
CA ALA A 304 -37.08 -33.28 -0.97
C ALA A 304 -37.88 -32.57 -2.05
N SER A 305 -37.93 -33.18 -3.25
CA SER A 305 -38.47 -32.54 -4.44
C SER A 305 -39.70 -31.77 -4.01
N VAL A 306 -39.69 -30.43 -4.11
CA VAL A 306 -40.93 -29.69 -3.93
C VAL A 306 -41.84 -30.31 -4.97
N PRO A 307 -42.90 -31.04 -4.57
CA PRO A 307 -43.75 -31.72 -5.54
C PRO A 307 -44.18 -30.64 -6.53
N ALA A 308 -44.02 -30.94 -7.82
CA ALA A 308 -44.49 -30.07 -8.89
C ALA A 308 -45.89 -29.56 -8.51
N PRO A 309 -46.20 -28.26 -8.65
CA PRO A 309 -47.45 -27.71 -8.16
C PRO A 309 -48.60 -28.57 -8.71
N GLU A 310 -49.20 -29.37 -7.82
CA GLU A 310 -50.42 -30.09 -8.13
C GLU A 310 -51.43 -29.03 -8.56
N LYS A 311 -52.19 -29.33 -9.62
CA LYS A 311 -53.25 -28.43 -10.08
C LYS A 311 -54.10 -28.05 -8.85
N PRO A 312 -54.34 -26.74 -8.62
CA PRO A 312 -55.07 -26.29 -7.46
C PRO A 312 -56.38 -27.07 -7.35
N GLY A 313 -56.62 -27.66 -6.18
CA GLY A 313 -57.88 -28.32 -5.89
C GLY A 313 -59.04 -27.31 -5.90
N PRO A 314 -60.30 -27.74 -5.89
CA PRO A 314 -61.45 -26.84 -5.81
C PRO A 314 -61.40 -25.85 -4.62
N ASP A 315 -60.65 -26.18 -3.56
CA ASP A 315 -60.41 -25.32 -2.40
C ASP A 315 -59.43 -24.15 -2.69
N ASP A 316 -58.46 -24.37 -3.59
CA ASP A 316 -57.48 -23.34 -4.00
C ASP A 316 -58.12 -22.29 -4.94
N GLU A 317 -59.14 -22.67 -5.72
CA GLU A 317 -59.91 -21.72 -6.54
C GLU A 317 -60.72 -20.75 -5.66
N VAL A 318 -61.39 -21.25 -4.61
CA VAL A 318 -62.13 -20.41 -3.66
C VAL A 318 -61.18 -19.49 -2.91
N LEU A 319 -60.00 -19.99 -2.52
CA LEU A 319 -58.96 -19.21 -1.88
C LEU A 319 -58.44 -18.08 -2.79
N LEU A 320 -58.18 -18.35 -4.07
CA LEU A 320 -57.78 -17.34 -5.04
C LEU A 320 -58.83 -16.23 -5.17
N VAL A 321 -60.10 -16.60 -5.29
CA VAL A 321 -61.22 -15.64 -5.39
C VAL A 321 -61.33 -14.78 -4.14
N ILE A 322 -61.19 -15.36 -2.94
CA ILE A 322 -61.25 -14.60 -1.69
C ILE A 322 -60.06 -13.64 -1.57
N ARG A 323 -58.87 -14.04 -2.04
CA ARG A 323 -57.68 -13.17 -2.04
C ARG A 323 -57.84 -12.01 -3.02
N GLU A 324 -58.37 -12.27 -4.21
CA GLU A 324 -58.69 -11.21 -5.19
C GLU A 324 -59.77 -10.25 -4.66
N LEU A 325 -60.82 -10.79 -4.04
CA LEU A 325 -61.88 -9.98 -3.46
C LEU A 325 -61.38 -9.11 -2.30
N ALA A 326 -60.53 -9.67 -1.42
CA ALA A 326 -59.90 -8.90 -0.36
C ALA A 326 -58.95 -7.83 -0.92
N ALA A 327 -58.17 -8.16 -1.95
CA ALA A 327 -57.29 -7.21 -2.61
C ALA A 327 -58.06 -6.03 -3.22
N ASP A 328 -59.17 -6.31 -3.93
CA ASP A 328 -60.05 -5.30 -4.51
C ASP A 328 -60.68 -4.39 -3.45
N LYS A 329 -61.31 -4.97 -2.42
CA LYS A 329 -62.00 -4.21 -1.37
C LYS A 329 -61.06 -3.43 -0.46
N LEU A 330 -59.81 -3.87 -0.31
CA LEU A 330 -58.80 -3.20 0.50
C LEU A 330 -57.89 -2.27 -0.33
N GLY A 331 -58.07 -2.20 -1.65
CA GLY A 331 -57.28 -1.35 -2.54
C GLY A 331 -55.80 -1.75 -2.62
N ARG A 332 -55.50 -3.05 -2.57
CA ARG A 332 -54.13 -3.60 -2.55
C ARG A 332 -53.90 -4.59 -3.70
N PRO A 333 -52.64 -4.82 -4.11
CA PRO A 333 -52.30 -5.91 -5.01
C PRO A 333 -52.61 -7.29 -4.39
N THR A 334 -53.12 -8.24 -5.18
CA THR A 334 -53.42 -9.62 -4.74
C THR A 334 -52.17 -10.36 -4.21
N ALA A 335 -50.98 -9.97 -4.65
CA ALA A 335 -49.71 -10.51 -4.15
C ALA A 335 -49.48 -10.20 -2.66
N ASP A 336 -50.00 -9.07 -2.16
CA ASP A 336 -49.82 -8.61 -0.78
C ASP A 336 -50.81 -9.27 0.18
N VAL A 337 -51.89 -9.86 -0.35
CA VAL A 337 -52.87 -10.62 0.43
C VAL A 337 -52.43 -12.09 0.47
N THR A 338 -51.68 -12.48 1.51
CA THR A 338 -51.26 -13.88 1.66
C THR A 338 -52.42 -14.74 2.20
N PRO A 339 -52.46 -16.06 1.94
CA PRO A 339 -53.54 -16.93 2.41
C PRO A 339 -53.81 -16.91 3.92
N ASP A 340 -52.79 -16.61 4.71
CA ASP A 340 -52.82 -16.64 6.18
C ASP A 340 -52.79 -15.25 6.82
N SER A 341 -52.78 -14.18 6.01
CA SER A 341 -52.85 -12.81 6.53
C SER A 341 -54.22 -12.53 7.14
N SER A 342 -54.25 -11.94 8.35
CA SER A 342 -55.49 -11.50 8.95
C SER A 342 -56.08 -10.34 8.14
N PHE A 343 -57.39 -10.37 7.87
CA PHE A 343 -58.06 -9.27 7.17
C PHE A 343 -57.91 -7.93 7.92
N PHE A 344 -57.84 -7.96 9.26
CA PHE A 344 -57.64 -6.77 10.08
C PHE A 344 -56.25 -6.17 9.94
N GLU A 345 -55.23 -7.02 9.90
CA GLU A 345 -53.84 -6.59 9.65
C GLU A 345 -53.69 -5.98 8.25
N LEU A 346 -54.50 -6.45 7.29
CA LEU A 346 -54.57 -5.90 5.93
C LEU A 346 -55.37 -4.58 5.86
N GLY A 347 -56.02 -4.17 6.96
CA GLY A 347 -56.78 -2.92 7.07
C GLY A 347 -58.27 -3.07 6.77
N ALA A 348 -58.85 -4.27 6.84
CA ALA A 348 -60.27 -4.47 6.65
C ALA A 348 -61.09 -3.86 7.81
N ASP A 349 -62.02 -2.97 7.46
CA ASP A 349 -63.04 -2.48 8.37
C ASP A 349 -64.34 -3.29 8.23
N SER A 350 -65.33 -2.97 9.06
CA SER A 350 -66.62 -3.66 9.06
C SER A 350 -67.39 -3.51 7.73
N LEU A 351 -67.19 -2.43 6.97
CA LEU A 351 -67.86 -2.22 5.68
C LEU A 351 -67.21 -3.08 4.59
N SER A 352 -65.89 -3.17 4.57
CA SER A 352 -65.13 -4.03 3.67
C SER A 352 -65.48 -5.50 3.90
N LEU A 353 -65.54 -5.96 5.16
CA LEU A 353 -65.95 -7.33 5.47
C LEU A 353 -67.42 -7.63 5.13
N MET A 354 -68.33 -6.65 5.32
CA MET A 354 -69.73 -6.77 4.86
C MET A 354 -69.82 -6.89 3.33
N SER A 355 -69.05 -6.07 2.60
CA SER A 355 -69.03 -6.15 1.14
C SER A 355 -68.45 -7.47 0.65
N MET A 356 -67.39 -7.97 1.28
CA MET A 356 -66.78 -9.26 0.94
C MET A 356 -67.75 -10.42 1.18
N THR A 357 -68.41 -10.46 2.35
CA THR A 357 -69.38 -11.52 2.67
C THR A 357 -70.61 -11.48 1.77
N THR A 358 -71.08 -10.30 1.39
CA THR A 358 -72.18 -10.13 0.42
C THR A 358 -71.81 -10.65 -0.97
N GLU A 359 -70.59 -10.35 -1.45
CA GLU A 359 -70.10 -10.82 -2.75
C GLU A 359 -69.92 -12.35 -2.75
N LEU A 360 -69.45 -12.92 -1.64
CA LEU A 360 -69.32 -14.37 -1.47
C LEU A 360 -70.69 -15.06 -1.43
N GLU A 361 -71.70 -14.45 -0.79
CA GLU A 361 -73.08 -14.97 -0.80
C GLU A 361 -73.69 -14.93 -2.21
N GLN A 362 -73.45 -13.87 -2.98
CA GLN A 362 -73.90 -13.80 -4.38
C GLN A 362 -73.19 -14.82 -5.28
N ARG A 363 -71.89 -15.02 -5.09
CA ARG A 363 -71.06 -15.86 -5.95
C ARG A 363 -71.18 -17.35 -5.65
N TYR A 364 -71.31 -17.71 -4.38
CA TYR A 364 -71.30 -19.10 -3.93
C TYR A 364 -72.60 -19.57 -3.27
N GLY A 365 -73.59 -18.68 -3.10
CA GLY A 365 -74.88 -19.02 -2.47
C GLY A 365 -74.78 -19.35 -0.99
N VAL A 366 -73.64 -19.04 -0.33
CA VAL A 366 -73.41 -19.33 1.09
C VAL A 366 -73.28 -18.05 1.89
N ARG A 367 -74.00 -17.96 2.99
CA ARG A 367 -73.97 -16.80 3.88
C ARG A 367 -72.98 -17.02 5.01
N VAL A 368 -71.92 -16.21 5.03
CA VAL A 368 -70.96 -16.15 6.16
C VAL A 368 -71.23 -14.85 6.94
N PRO A 369 -71.77 -14.91 8.17
CA PRO A 369 -71.97 -13.73 8.98
C PRO A 369 -70.65 -13.00 9.25
N VAL A 370 -70.63 -11.67 9.24
CA VAL A 370 -69.41 -10.88 9.50
C VAL A 370 -68.78 -11.22 10.85
N ARG A 371 -69.59 -11.53 11.87
CA ARG A 371 -69.10 -12.01 13.18
C ARG A 371 -68.25 -13.28 13.05
N GLU A 372 -68.59 -14.17 12.13
CA GLU A 372 -67.83 -15.40 11.90
C GLU A 372 -66.49 -15.12 11.22
N VAL A 373 -66.44 -14.12 10.33
CA VAL A 373 -65.20 -13.59 9.74
C VAL A 373 -64.32 -12.92 10.79
N PHE A 374 -64.90 -12.33 11.83
CA PHE A 374 -64.16 -11.82 13.00
C PHE A 374 -63.61 -12.94 13.89
N ASP A 375 -64.43 -13.93 14.20
CA ASP A 375 -64.13 -14.88 15.28
C ASP A 375 -63.32 -16.10 14.83
N SER A 376 -63.56 -16.60 13.61
CA SER A 376 -63.06 -17.93 13.18
C SER A 376 -62.63 -18.05 11.73
N ALA A 377 -63.03 -17.09 10.88
CA ALA A 377 -62.71 -17.02 9.45
C ALA A 377 -61.99 -15.72 9.09
N ASP A 378 -61.01 -15.33 9.91
CA ASP A 378 -60.29 -14.05 9.90
C ASP A 378 -59.15 -13.96 8.87
N THR A 379 -58.89 -15.02 8.11
CA THR A 379 -57.90 -15.07 7.03
C THR A 379 -58.53 -15.59 5.73
N PRO A 380 -57.94 -15.29 4.55
CA PRO A 380 -58.40 -15.83 3.28
C PRO A 380 -58.55 -17.35 3.26
N ARG A 381 -57.60 -18.10 3.84
CA ARG A 381 -57.66 -19.57 3.94
C ARG A 381 -58.81 -20.03 4.81
N ARG A 382 -58.98 -19.47 6.01
CA ARG A 382 -60.06 -19.88 6.92
C ARG A 382 -61.44 -19.54 6.37
N LEU A 383 -61.56 -18.42 5.66
CA LEU A 383 -62.79 -18.05 4.95
C LEU A 383 -63.06 -18.98 3.76
N ALA A 384 -62.03 -19.37 3.00
CA ALA A 384 -62.16 -20.34 1.91
C ALA A 384 -62.62 -21.71 2.41
N GLU A 385 -62.00 -22.23 3.47
CA GLU A 385 -62.41 -23.48 4.11
C GLU A 385 -63.84 -23.39 4.65
N ARG A 386 -64.25 -22.23 5.18
CA ARG A 386 -65.60 -22.04 5.69
C ARG A 386 -66.63 -22.04 4.56
N VAL A 387 -66.33 -21.37 3.45
CA VAL A 387 -67.14 -21.40 2.23
C VAL A 387 -67.24 -22.82 1.68
N ALA A 388 -66.12 -23.56 1.59
CA ALA A 388 -66.10 -24.96 1.16
C ALA A 388 -66.96 -25.87 2.06
N ARG A 389 -66.81 -25.74 3.39
CA ARG A 389 -67.63 -26.48 4.38
C ARG A 389 -69.13 -26.18 4.24
N LEU A 390 -69.51 -24.93 3.98
CA LEU A 390 -70.91 -24.53 3.78
C LEU A 390 -71.47 -24.98 2.42
N ARG A 391 -70.60 -25.19 1.42
CA ARG A 391 -70.97 -25.76 0.11
C ARG A 391 -71.12 -27.28 0.14
N GLY A 392 -70.67 -27.95 1.20
CA GLY A 392 -70.71 -29.42 1.35
C GLY A 392 -69.48 -30.14 0.81
N ASP A 393 -68.41 -29.40 0.49
CA ASP A 393 -67.13 -29.97 0.07
C ASP A 393 -66.35 -30.38 1.33
N VAL A 394 -66.29 -31.69 1.63
CA VAL A 394 -65.63 -32.22 2.85
C VAL A 394 -64.11 -32.32 2.64
N PRO A 395 -63.25 -31.80 3.54
CA PRO A 395 -61.81 -31.92 3.39
C PRO A 395 -61.31 -33.30 3.83
N VAL A 396 -60.52 -33.97 2.99
CA VAL A 396 -59.82 -35.22 3.32
C VAL A 396 -58.53 -34.89 4.08
N VAL A 397 -58.50 -35.17 5.38
CA VAL A 397 -57.25 -35.18 6.16
C VAL A 397 -56.44 -36.41 5.75
N ARG A 398 -55.19 -36.24 5.30
CA ARG A 398 -54.24 -37.34 5.06
C ARG A 398 -53.12 -37.30 6.10
N GLU A 399 -53.05 -38.33 6.95
CA GLU A 399 -51.90 -38.60 7.82
C GLU A 399 -50.70 -39.13 7.02
N PRO A 400 -49.45 -38.90 7.47
CA PRO A 400 -48.26 -39.32 6.74
C PRO A 400 -47.98 -40.81 6.95
N VAL A 401 -47.95 -41.58 5.86
CA VAL A 401 -47.50 -42.97 5.86
C VAL A 401 -45.97 -43.00 5.82
N ASN A 402 -45.38 -43.55 6.87
CA ASN A 402 -43.95 -43.84 6.99
C ASN A 402 -43.60 -45.06 6.11
N GLN A 403 -42.68 -44.92 5.15
CA GLN A 403 -42.08 -46.06 4.45
C GLN A 403 -40.56 -45.99 4.60
N GLU A 404 -39.99 -46.99 5.27
CA GLU A 404 -38.54 -47.22 5.33
C GLU A 404 -38.01 -47.56 3.93
N PRO A 405 -36.84 -47.04 3.52
CA PRO A 405 -36.28 -47.33 2.22
C PRO A 405 -35.61 -48.70 2.20
N VAL A 406 -36.08 -49.57 1.31
CA VAL A 406 -35.37 -50.78 0.90
C VAL A 406 -34.16 -50.37 0.07
N ILE A 407 -32.95 -50.58 0.61
CA ILE A 407 -31.69 -50.42 -0.12
C ILE A 407 -31.54 -51.60 -1.09
N ARG A 408 -31.41 -51.33 -2.39
CA ARG A 408 -30.83 -52.26 -3.37
C ARG A 408 -29.47 -51.71 -3.78
N GLU A 409 -28.41 -52.47 -3.50
CA GLU A 409 -27.06 -52.18 -3.99
C GLU A 409 -26.99 -52.34 -5.51
N PRO A 410 -26.38 -51.40 -6.25
CA PRO A 410 -26.07 -51.61 -7.66
C PRO A 410 -24.71 -52.32 -7.79
N VAL A 411 -24.71 -53.37 -8.61
CA VAL A 411 -23.51 -54.08 -9.07
C VAL A 411 -22.68 -53.15 -9.96
N VAL A 412 -21.42 -52.92 -9.60
CA VAL A 412 -20.45 -52.17 -10.41
C VAL A 412 -19.73 -53.15 -11.34
N GLN A 413 -19.79 -52.92 -12.66
CA GLN A 413 -18.87 -53.53 -13.62
C GLN A 413 -17.69 -52.57 -13.85
N GLU A 414 -16.46 -53.05 -13.63
CA GLU A 414 -15.24 -52.28 -13.89
C GLU A 414 -14.96 -52.16 -15.39
N PRO A 415 -14.60 -50.97 -15.91
CA PRO A 415 -14.02 -50.85 -17.24
C PRO A 415 -12.50 -50.99 -17.17
N VAL A 416 -11.94 -51.82 -18.04
CA VAL A 416 -10.49 -51.91 -18.30
C VAL A 416 -10.05 -50.68 -19.09
N VAL A 417 -9.09 -49.92 -18.58
CA VAL A 417 -8.42 -48.82 -19.29
C VAL A 417 -6.95 -49.18 -19.48
N GLN A 418 -6.50 -49.24 -20.74
CA GLN A 418 -5.09 -49.37 -21.11
C GLN A 418 -4.41 -47.99 -21.05
N GLU A 419 -3.26 -47.91 -20.37
CA GLU A 419 -2.42 -46.71 -20.33
C GLU A 419 -1.64 -46.49 -21.64
N PRO A 420 -1.47 -45.24 -22.13
CA PRO A 420 -0.55 -44.95 -23.21
C PRO A 420 0.86 -44.70 -22.65
N VAL A 421 1.85 -45.34 -23.27
CA VAL A 421 3.28 -45.09 -23.04
C VAL A 421 3.69 -43.80 -23.75
N VAL A 422 4.22 -42.83 -23.02
CA VAL A 422 4.91 -41.65 -23.57
C VAL A 422 6.39 -41.75 -23.23
N GLN A 423 7.25 -41.79 -24.26
CA GLN A 423 8.70 -41.73 -24.13
C GLN A 423 9.14 -40.26 -24.06
N GLU A 424 9.86 -39.89 -23.00
CA GLU A 424 10.54 -38.59 -22.89
C GLU A 424 11.94 -38.63 -23.55
N PRO A 425 12.42 -37.52 -24.15
CA PRO A 425 13.76 -37.43 -24.69
C PRO A 425 14.78 -37.18 -23.58
N VAL A 426 15.91 -37.90 -23.64
CA VAL A 426 17.04 -37.79 -22.72
C VAL A 426 17.85 -36.54 -23.05
N VAL A 427 17.98 -35.61 -22.09
CA VAL A 427 19.04 -34.59 -22.04
C VAL A 427 19.98 -34.97 -20.90
N GLN A 428 21.24 -35.23 -21.22
CA GLN A 428 22.27 -35.58 -20.23
C GLN A 428 22.89 -34.30 -19.64
N GLU A 429 22.71 -34.08 -18.33
CA GLU A 429 23.56 -33.19 -17.54
C GLU A 429 24.68 -34.00 -16.84
N PRO A 430 25.90 -33.44 -16.71
CA PRO A 430 27.02 -34.15 -16.11
C PRO A 430 26.89 -34.21 -14.58
N VAL A 431 27.04 -35.42 -14.05
CA VAL A 431 27.05 -35.75 -12.62
C VAL A 431 28.32 -35.18 -11.96
N VAL A 432 28.15 -34.34 -10.94
CA VAL A 432 29.17 -34.12 -9.90
C VAL A 432 28.67 -34.82 -8.63
N GLN A 433 29.40 -35.84 -8.20
CA GLN A 433 29.08 -36.63 -7.01
C GLN A 433 29.41 -35.83 -5.74
N GLU A 434 28.41 -35.59 -4.88
CA GLU A 434 28.67 -35.23 -3.48
C GLU A 434 29.01 -36.50 -2.67
N PRO A 435 30.02 -36.46 -1.78
CA PRO A 435 30.29 -37.58 -0.89
C PRO A 435 29.27 -37.58 0.26
N VAL A 436 28.70 -38.76 0.51
CA VAL A 436 27.89 -39.05 1.70
C VAL A 436 28.77 -38.95 2.94
N VAL A 437 28.40 -38.08 3.89
CA VAL A 437 28.94 -38.07 5.24
C VAL A 437 27.84 -38.56 6.19
N GLU A 438 28.11 -39.66 6.90
CA GLU A 438 27.28 -40.21 7.97
C GLU A 438 27.04 -39.16 9.06
N GLN A 439 25.77 -38.94 9.44
CA GLN A 439 25.40 -38.19 10.63
C GLN A 439 25.66 -39.03 11.89
N PRO A 440 26.44 -38.54 12.88
CA PRO A 440 26.45 -39.14 14.21
C PRO A 440 25.23 -38.66 15.02
N ALA A 441 24.74 -39.56 15.87
CA ALA A 441 23.60 -39.36 16.76
C ALA A 441 23.70 -38.10 17.65
N ALA A 442 22.54 -37.50 17.91
CA ALA A 442 22.37 -36.29 18.73
C ALA A 442 22.85 -36.48 20.18
N PRO A 443 23.61 -35.54 20.76
CA PRO A 443 23.88 -35.51 22.19
C PRO A 443 22.81 -34.72 22.94
N ALA A 444 22.57 -35.14 24.19
CA ALA A 444 21.64 -34.56 25.13
C ALA A 444 21.97 -33.09 25.50
N ALA A 445 20.93 -32.35 25.93
CA ALA A 445 20.97 -30.93 26.27
C ALA A 445 22.07 -30.57 27.30
N PRO A 446 22.82 -29.46 27.11
CA PRO A 446 23.88 -29.06 28.04
C PRO A 446 23.34 -28.18 29.17
N SER A 447 23.89 -28.42 30.36
CA SER A 447 23.75 -27.60 31.55
C SER A 447 24.48 -26.26 31.39
N GLU A 448 23.90 -25.19 31.96
CA GLU A 448 24.46 -23.84 31.97
C GLU A 448 25.77 -23.78 32.75
N SER A 449 26.92 -23.75 32.06
CA SER A 449 28.19 -23.34 32.63
C SER A 449 28.94 -22.36 31.70
N PRO A 450 29.74 -21.41 32.25
CA PRO A 450 30.37 -20.33 31.47
C PRO A 450 31.36 -20.79 30.38
N GLU A 451 31.86 -22.02 30.47
CA GLU A 451 32.79 -22.61 29.51
C GLU A 451 32.08 -23.06 28.22
N GLY A 452 30.79 -23.43 28.29
CA GLY A 452 29.99 -23.84 27.12
C GLY A 452 29.69 -22.70 26.15
N LEU A 453 29.51 -21.48 26.66
CA LEU A 453 29.28 -20.28 25.83
C LEU A 453 30.52 -19.88 25.04
N HIS A 454 31.72 -19.97 25.63
CA HIS A 454 32.97 -19.70 24.91
C HIS A 454 33.24 -20.75 23.82
N ALA A 455 32.91 -22.01 24.07
CA ALA A 455 33.02 -23.08 23.07
C ALA A 455 32.05 -22.86 21.89
N LEU A 456 30.81 -22.44 22.17
CA LEU A 456 29.81 -22.08 21.17
C LEU A 456 30.23 -20.87 20.33
N PHE A 457 30.75 -19.81 20.96
CA PHE A 457 31.28 -18.64 20.25
C PHE A 457 32.48 -19.01 19.37
N GLY A 458 33.39 -19.85 19.86
CA GLY A 458 34.52 -20.36 19.07
C GLY A 458 34.07 -21.23 17.89
N GLN A 459 33.00 -22.01 18.04
CA GLN A 459 32.44 -22.80 16.96
C GLN A 459 31.73 -21.93 15.91
N GLN A 460 31.01 -20.87 16.33
CA GLN A 460 30.41 -19.92 15.40
C GLN A 460 31.44 -19.10 14.61
N LEU A 461 32.56 -18.70 15.24
CA LEU A 461 33.62 -17.98 14.53
C LEU A 461 34.26 -18.84 13.44
N ARG A 462 34.53 -20.12 13.73
CA ARG A 462 35.11 -21.06 12.73
C ARG A 462 34.16 -21.32 11.57
N LEU A 463 32.85 -21.41 11.82
CA LEU A 463 31.84 -21.54 10.77
C LEU A 463 31.75 -20.26 9.91
N ALA A 464 31.89 -19.08 10.54
CA ALA A 464 31.92 -17.81 9.81
C ALA A 464 33.18 -17.67 8.94
N GLU A 465 34.35 -18.10 9.45
CA GLU A 465 35.60 -18.13 8.68
C GLU A 465 35.50 -19.08 7.48
N GLN A 466 34.95 -20.28 7.67
CA GLN A 466 34.74 -21.24 6.57
C GLN A 466 33.76 -20.71 5.50
N LEU A 467 32.70 -19.99 5.90
CA LEU A 467 31.77 -19.37 4.95
C LEU A 467 32.43 -18.24 4.16
N VAL A 468 33.29 -17.44 4.79
CA VAL A 468 34.04 -16.37 4.10
C VAL A 468 35.03 -16.96 3.10
N GLU A 469 35.70 -18.06 3.46
CA GLU A 469 36.64 -18.75 2.57
C GLU A 469 35.93 -19.41 1.39
N GLN A 470 34.77 -20.04 1.61
CA GLN A 470 33.94 -20.60 0.54
C GLN A 470 33.37 -19.54 -0.42
N VAL A 471 32.93 -18.39 0.11
CA VAL A 471 32.47 -17.27 -0.73
C VAL A 471 33.65 -16.67 -1.51
N GLY A 472 34.83 -16.58 -0.88
CA GLY A 472 36.07 -16.14 -1.55
C GLY A 472 36.46 -17.06 -2.71
N GLU A 473 36.42 -18.38 -2.51
CA GLU A 473 36.66 -19.34 -3.59
C GLU A 473 35.60 -19.26 -4.70
N MET A 474 34.33 -19.06 -4.34
CA MET A 474 33.25 -18.95 -5.32
C MET A 474 33.39 -17.70 -6.19
N ILE A 475 33.79 -16.57 -5.60
CA ILE A 475 34.07 -15.32 -6.34
C ILE A 475 35.29 -15.51 -7.26
N SER A 476 36.36 -16.15 -6.79
CA SER A 476 37.54 -16.45 -7.64
C SER A 476 37.18 -17.35 -8.82
N ARG A 477 36.37 -18.39 -8.61
CA ARG A 477 35.90 -19.26 -9.71
C ARG A 477 34.99 -18.52 -10.70
N GLN A 478 34.15 -17.59 -10.23
CA GLN A 478 33.34 -16.75 -11.13
C GLN A 478 34.20 -15.79 -11.96
N LEU A 479 35.26 -15.23 -11.38
CA LEU A 479 36.22 -14.39 -12.09
C LEU A 479 37.04 -15.18 -13.12
N ASP A 480 37.44 -16.40 -12.81
CA ASP A 480 38.14 -17.28 -13.76
C ASP A 480 37.24 -17.70 -14.94
N VAL A 481 35.95 -17.94 -14.70
CA VAL A 481 34.96 -18.24 -15.77
C VAL A 481 34.73 -17.01 -16.67
N LEU A 482 34.71 -15.81 -16.09
CA LEU A 482 34.61 -14.56 -16.87
C LEU A 482 35.89 -14.27 -17.67
N ALA A 483 37.07 -14.63 -17.15
CA ALA A 483 38.34 -14.51 -17.85
C ALA A 483 38.50 -15.54 -18.98
N ALA A 484 38.03 -16.78 -18.79
CA ALA A 484 38.06 -17.85 -19.79
C ALA A 484 37.09 -17.61 -20.96
N SER A 485 36.06 -16.78 -20.77
CA SER A 485 35.09 -16.39 -21.80
C SER A 485 35.63 -15.29 -22.75
N GLY A 486 36.83 -14.77 -22.50
CA GLY A 486 37.44 -13.65 -23.24
C GLY A 486 38.39 -14.01 -24.39
N THR A 487 38.60 -15.29 -24.71
CA THR A 487 39.52 -15.68 -25.79
C THR A 487 38.85 -16.59 -26.81
N THR A 488 38.30 -16.00 -27.88
CA THR A 488 38.20 -16.67 -29.17
C THR A 488 39.15 -15.97 -30.14
N THR A 489 40.26 -16.63 -30.41
CA THR A 489 41.23 -16.29 -31.46
C THR A 489 40.61 -16.59 -32.84
N ALA A 490 40.48 -15.56 -33.67
CA ALA A 490 40.24 -15.72 -35.11
C ALA A 490 41.54 -15.42 -35.88
N SER A 491 42.02 -16.42 -36.62
CA SER A 491 43.21 -16.38 -37.48
C SER A 491 42.91 -15.64 -38.82
N PRO A 492 43.92 -15.15 -39.57
CA PRO A 492 43.75 -14.09 -40.57
C PRO A 492 43.50 -14.58 -41.99
N ALA A 493 42.83 -13.75 -42.81
CA ALA A 493 42.81 -13.86 -44.28
C ALA A 493 42.94 -12.44 -44.91
N PRO A 494 43.51 -12.31 -46.13
CA PRO A 494 44.34 -11.15 -46.49
C PRO A 494 43.59 -9.98 -47.16
N ALA A 495 44.33 -8.87 -47.20
CA ALA A 495 43.95 -7.51 -47.56
C ALA A 495 43.32 -7.30 -48.94
N ARG A 496 42.35 -6.37 -49.00
CA ARG A 496 42.15 -5.43 -50.13
C ARG A 496 41.76 -4.03 -49.63
N THR A 497 42.80 -3.22 -49.47
CA THR A 497 43.00 -1.88 -50.06
C THR A 497 41.93 -0.78 -49.96
N GLN A 498 42.40 0.35 -49.39
CA GLN A 498 42.10 1.77 -49.67
C GLN A 498 41.05 2.54 -48.83
N ALA A 499 41.58 3.15 -47.76
CA ALA A 499 41.62 4.59 -47.42
C ALA A 499 40.34 5.45 -47.59
N ARG A 500 39.81 5.92 -46.46
CA ARG A 500 38.97 7.13 -46.36
C ARG A 500 39.76 8.27 -45.72
N SER A 501 39.85 9.38 -46.44
CA SER A 501 40.25 10.70 -45.95
C SER A 501 39.09 11.38 -45.23
N GLN A 502 39.41 12.10 -44.15
CA GLN A 502 38.54 13.01 -43.42
C GLN A 502 38.10 14.23 -44.26
N ALA A 503 36.94 14.80 -43.96
CA ALA A 503 36.61 16.22 -44.12
C ALA A 503 35.35 16.62 -43.28
N PRO A 504 35.15 17.91 -42.93
CA PRO A 504 34.38 18.36 -41.75
C PRO A 504 33.02 19.04 -42.04
N LEU A 505 32.31 19.41 -40.95
CA LEU A 505 30.96 20.00 -40.84
C LEU A 505 30.70 21.32 -41.62
N VAL A 506 29.45 21.49 -42.09
CA VAL A 506 28.82 22.76 -42.55
C VAL A 506 27.31 22.81 -42.15
N PRO A 507 26.68 23.97 -41.85
CA PRO A 507 25.38 24.07 -41.14
C PRO A 507 24.12 24.21 -42.04
N ARG A 508 22.92 23.98 -41.44
CA ARG A 508 21.57 24.00 -42.09
C ARG A 508 21.05 25.41 -42.43
N PRO A 509 20.27 25.57 -43.52
CA PRO A 509 19.46 26.77 -43.77
C PRO A 509 17.97 26.64 -43.37
N ALA A 510 17.31 27.80 -43.22
CA ALA A 510 15.94 28.07 -42.75
C ALA A 510 14.83 27.83 -43.81
N PRO A 511 13.51 27.86 -43.46
CA PRO A 511 12.42 27.37 -44.32
C PRO A 511 11.79 28.44 -45.24
N THR A 512 11.24 28.00 -46.38
CA THR A 512 10.48 28.78 -47.38
C THR A 512 8.96 28.50 -47.33
N PRO A 513 8.10 29.41 -47.84
CA PRO A 513 6.66 29.46 -47.55
C PRO A 513 5.77 28.68 -48.55
N THR A 514 4.56 28.34 -48.11
CA THR A 514 3.49 27.63 -48.84
C THR A 514 2.66 28.57 -49.75
N PRO A 515 2.15 28.10 -50.91
CA PRO A 515 1.20 28.85 -51.71
C PRO A 515 -0.27 28.46 -51.44
N SER A 516 -1.14 29.44 -51.64
CA SER A 516 -2.59 29.47 -51.41
C SER A 516 -3.42 28.88 -52.55
N THR A 517 -4.57 28.29 -52.23
CA THR A 517 -5.63 27.87 -53.17
C THR A 517 -6.84 28.84 -53.12
N PRO A 518 -7.56 29.08 -54.24
CA PRO A 518 -8.72 29.97 -54.27
C PRO A 518 -10.07 29.21 -54.15
N SER A 519 -11.10 29.89 -53.62
CA SER A 519 -12.51 29.45 -53.65
C SER A 519 -13.27 30.03 -54.85
N PRO A 520 -14.32 29.37 -55.38
CA PRO A 520 -15.23 29.97 -56.35
C PRO A 520 -16.42 30.68 -55.67
N ALA A 521 -17.10 31.49 -56.49
CA ALA A 521 -18.05 32.56 -56.18
C ALA A 521 -19.26 32.23 -55.31
#